data_AF-A0A9W3ABW3-F1
#
_entry.id   AF-A0A9W3ABW3-F1
#
_cell.length_a   1.000
_cell.length_b   1.000
_cell.length_c   1.000
_cell.angle_alpha   90.00
_cell.angle_beta   90.00
_cell.angle_gamma   90.00
#
_symmetry.space_group_name_H-M   'P 1'
#
loop_
_entity.id
_entity.type
_entity.pdbx_description
1 polymer ?
#
loop_
_entity_poly.entity_id
_entity_poly.type
_entity_poly.pdbx_seq_one_letter_code
_entity_poly.pdbx_strand_id
1 'polypeptide(L)'
;MRRFIFCFVFGLYLDFGCLQEQDKVCDVGDFCEYKCQCKRQCQDNLKCADNDKCKRGWFGYRCQYQDLAVFNATLTTEPPSRNVSWLTDQNDNTCNTETDLKSITVTWRDKRAIP
;
A
#
# COMPACT_ATOMS: atom_id res chain seq x y z
N MET A 1 -54.28 30.95 25.22
CA MET A 1 -53.46 31.82 24.35
C MET A 1 -52.28 31.01 23.85
N ARG A 2 -52.10 30.99 22.53
CA ARG A 2 -51.01 30.32 21.79
C ARG A 2 -49.66 31.00 22.07
N ARG A 3 -48.58 30.21 22.18
CA ARG A 3 -47.22 30.45 21.60
C ARG A 3 -46.29 29.31 22.03
N PHE A 4 -46.12 28.30 21.16
CA PHE A 4 -45.04 28.10 20.16
C PHE A 4 -43.81 27.38 20.75
N ILE A 5 -43.84 26.05 20.64
CA ILE A 5 -42.67 25.17 20.71
C ILE A 5 -41.87 25.39 19.42
N PHE A 6 -40.64 25.88 19.52
CA PHE A 6 -39.71 25.88 18.40
C PHE A 6 -38.94 24.55 18.39
N CYS A 7 -39.47 23.58 17.66
CA CYS A 7 -38.66 22.49 17.13
C CYS A 7 -37.80 23.06 16.00
N PHE A 8 -36.54 23.42 16.29
CA PHE A 8 -35.54 23.65 15.24
C PHE A 8 -35.04 22.29 14.75
N VAL A 9 -35.72 21.82 13.70
CA VAL A 9 -35.38 20.66 12.88
C VAL A 9 -34.28 21.10 11.91
N PHE A 10 -33.17 20.36 11.92
CA PHE A 10 -32.25 20.14 10.80
C PHE A 10 -31.43 21.35 10.30
N GLY A 11 -30.34 21.63 11.02
CA GLY A 11 -29.11 22.05 10.38
C GLY A 11 -28.25 20.82 10.14
N LEU A 12 -28.22 20.34 8.90
CA LEU A 12 -27.25 19.36 8.40
C LEU A 12 -25.84 19.92 8.56
N TYR A 13 -25.26 19.79 9.76
CA TYR A 13 -23.81 19.78 9.90
C TYR A 13 -23.37 18.39 9.46
N LEU A 14 -23.26 18.23 8.14
CA LEU A 14 -22.44 17.18 7.57
C LEU A 14 -21.05 17.36 8.18
N ASP A 15 -20.67 16.42 9.04
CA ASP A 15 -19.30 16.15 9.44
C ASP A 15 -18.44 15.95 8.18
N PHE A 16 -18.01 17.05 7.58
CA PHE A 16 -16.87 17.12 6.69
C PHE A 16 -15.57 17.27 7.51
N GLY A 17 -15.50 16.57 8.64
CA GLY A 17 -14.22 16.17 9.20
C GLY A 17 -13.69 15.05 8.32
N CYS A 18 -13.06 15.41 7.19
CA CYS A 18 -12.20 14.46 6.50
C CYS A 18 -11.30 13.81 7.54
N LEU A 19 -11.28 12.48 7.57
CA LEU A 19 -10.23 11.69 8.20
C LEU A 19 -8.90 12.07 7.53
N GLN A 20 -8.31 13.20 7.92
CA GLN A 20 -6.88 13.38 7.80
C GLN A 20 -6.29 12.48 8.87
N GLU A 21 -5.94 11.25 8.47
CA GLU A 21 -4.94 10.50 9.21
C GLU A 21 -3.73 11.42 9.31
N GLN A 22 -3.48 11.94 10.51
CA GLN A 22 -2.25 12.65 10.78
C GLN A 22 -1.15 11.64 10.48
N ASP A 23 -0.38 11.89 9.41
CA ASP A 23 0.89 11.21 9.18
C ASP A 23 1.66 11.32 10.49
N LYS A 24 1.70 10.24 11.28
CA LYS A 24 2.69 10.12 12.35
C LYS A 24 4.02 9.98 11.64
N VAL A 25 4.58 11.13 11.25
CA VAL A 25 5.93 11.23 10.74
C VAL A 25 6.81 10.78 11.90
N CYS A 26 7.45 9.63 11.71
CA CYS A 26 8.47 9.15 12.62
C CYS A 26 9.59 10.17 12.69
N ASP A 27 10.11 10.43 13.90
CA ASP A 27 11.25 11.31 14.05
C ASP A 27 12.48 10.67 13.40
N VAL A 28 13.40 11.49 12.89
CA VAL A 28 14.65 11.00 12.28
C VAL A 28 15.43 10.20 13.33
N GLY A 29 15.71 8.93 13.06
CA GLY A 29 16.35 7.99 13.99
C GLY A 29 15.39 7.06 14.75
N ASP A 30 14.08 7.20 14.58
CA ASP A 30 13.12 6.24 15.13
C ASP A 30 13.13 4.91 14.37
N PHE A 31 12.79 3.82 15.06
CA PHE A 31 12.64 2.50 14.44
C PHE A 31 11.56 2.46 13.35
N CYS A 32 10.59 3.37 13.41
CA CYS A 32 9.53 3.51 12.42
C CYS A 32 9.91 4.45 11.26
N GLU A 33 11.13 5.00 11.24
CA GLU A 33 11.64 5.77 10.11
C GLU A 33 11.68 4.88 8.85
N TYR A 34 10.73 5.10 7.95
CA TYR A 34 10.71 4.42 6.67
C TYR A 34 11.91 4.84 5.86
N LYS A 35 12.80 3.89 5.57
CA LYS A 35 13.89 4.12 4.62
C LYS A 35 13.26 4.45 3.28
N CYS A 36 13.53 5.63 2.75
CA CYS A 36 12.92 6.06 1.52
C CYS A 36 13.39 5.22 0.32
N GLN A 37 12.44 4.79 -0.52
CA GLN A 37 12.68 3.91 -1.66
C GLN A 37 12.24 4.53 -2.98
N CYS A 38 12.43 5.83 -3.13
CA CYS A 38 12.24 6.51 -4.41
C CYS A 38 13.35 6.18 -5.41
N LYS A 39 13.01 6.15 -6.70
CA LYS A 39 13.96 5.79 -7.76
C LYS A 39 15.05 6.83 -7.92
N ARG A 40 14.72 8.13 -7.81
CA ARG A 40 15.70 9.21 -7.94
C ARG A 40 16.08 9.78 -6.58
N GLN A 41 15.13 10.46 -5.94
CA GLN A 41 15.41 11.19 -4.71
C GLN A 41 14.18 11.30 -3.84
N CYS A 42 14.45 11.42 -2.55
CA CYS A 42 13.46 11.59 -1.51
C CYS A 42 13.45 13.06 -1.11
N GLN A 43 12.26 13.62 -0.97
CA GLN A 43 12.09 14.92 -0.33
C GLN A 43 12.24 14.79 1.18
N ASP A 44 12.36 15.92 1.88
CA ASP A 44 12.53 15.97 3.35
C ASP A 44 11.35 15.31 4.10
N ASN A 45 10.18 15.23 3.45
CA ASN A 45 9.00 14.55 3.97
C ASN A 45 8.97 13.04 3.66
N LEU A 46 10.09 12.45 3.20
CA LEU A 46 10.23 11.05 2.79
C LEU A 46 9.32 10.64 1.61
N LYS A 47 8.71 11.60 0.90
CA LYS A 47 7.97 11.33 -0.34
C LYS A 47 8.91 11.38 -1.53
N CYS A 48 8.51 10.69 -2.59
CA CYS A 48 9.14 10.89 -3.89
C CYS A 48 8.73 12.24 -4.45
N ALA A 49 9.62 12.85 -5.24
CA ALA A 49 9.29 14.08 -5.95
C ALA A 49 8.09 13.89 -6.89
N ASP A 50 7.41 14.98 -7.24
CA ASP A 50 6.30 14.93 -8.20
C ASP A 50 6.79 14.31 -9.53
N ASN A 51 6.11 13.24 -9.96
CA ASN A 51 6.45 12.39 -11.10
C ASN A 51 7.63 11.41 -10.91
N ASP A 52 8.23 11.33 -9.72
CA ASP A 52 9.15 10.23 -9.39
C ASP A 52 8.35 8.99 -8.97
N LYS A 53 8.96 7.82 -9.14
CA LYS A 53 8.35 6.51 -8.85
C LYS A 53 9.12 5.82 -7.74
N CYS A 54 8.49 4.83 -7.13
CA CYS A 54 9.19 3.90 -6.26
C CYS A 54 10.26 3.12 -7.03
N LYS A 55 11.30 2.68 -6.32
CA LYS A 55 12.22 1.66 -6.80
C LYS A 55 11.43 0.39 -7.12
N ARG A 56 11.97 -0.39 -8.04
CA ARG A 56 11.42 -1.70 -8.43
C ARG A 56 11.20 -2.57 -7.17
N GLY A 57 10.00 -3.14 -7.02
CA GLY A 57 9.60 -3.97 -5.87
C GLY A 57 9.13 -3.21 -4.63
N TRP A 58 9.05 -1.87 -4.69
CA TRP A 58 8.53 -1.02 -3.62
C TRP A 58 7.28 -0.27 -4.08
N PHE A 59 6.31 -0.09 -3.20
CA PHE A 59 5.03 0.54 -3.53
C PHE A 59 4.38 1.22 -2.31
N GLY A 60 3.20 1.80 -2.56
CA GLY A 60 2.39 2.48 -1.56
C GLY A 60 2.80 3.92 -1.29
N TYR A 61 2.16 4.53 -0.31
CA TYR A 61 2.52 5.87 0.14
C TYR A 61 4.00 5.90 0.56
N ARG A 62 4.74 6.93 0.14
CA ARG A 62 6.18 7.11 0.42
C ARG A 62 7.08 5.92 0.02
N CYS A 63 6.60 5.00 -0.83
CA CYS A 63 7.31 3.77 -1.20
C CYS A 63 7.74 2.90 -0.01
N GLN A 64 6.90 2.85 1.02
CA GLN A 64 7.22 2.23 2.29
C GLN A 64 6.95 0.72 2.33
N TYR A 65 6.21 0.17 1.37
CA TYR A 65 5.87 -1.25 1.30
C TYR A 65 6.72 -1.97 0.24
N GLN A 66 7.06 -3.22 0.51
CA GLN A 66 7.82 -4.07 -0.40
C GLN A 66 7.02 -5.32 -0.74
N ASP A 67 7.15 -5.82 -1.96
CA ASP A 67 6.45 -7.02 -2.41
C ASP A 67 6.88 -8.25 -1.59
N LEU A 68 5.98 -8.74 -0.73
CA LEU A 68 6.23 -9.90 0.11
C LEU A 68 6.43 -11.19 -0.70
N ALA A 69 5.82 -11.29 -1.87
CA ALA A 69 5.94 -12.47 -2.75
C ALA A 69 7.39 -12.74 -3.20
N VAL A 70 8.26 -11.74 -3.13
CA VAL A 70 9.69 -11.84 -3.50
C VAL A 70 10.52 -12.53 -2.41
N PHE A 71 10.05 -12.54 -1.16
CA PHE A 71 10.84 -13.00 -0.01
C PHE A 71 10.54 -14.46 0.35
N ASN A 72 11.34 -15.38 -0.17
CA ASN A 72 11.33 -16.80 0.21
C ASN A 72 9.93 -17.46 0.17
N ALA A 73 9.04 -16.93 -0.67
CA ALA A 73 7.74 -17.52 -0.89
C ALA A 73 7.86 -18.71 -1.84
N THR A 74 7.11 -19.77 -1.56
CA THR A 74 6.85 -20.87 -2.49
C THR A 74 5.57 -20.54 -3.23
N LEU A 75 5.61 -20.59 -4.57
CA LEU A 75 4.48 -20.31 -5.45
C LEU A 75 4.01 -21.58 -6.12
N THR A 76 2.71 -21.83 -6.10
CA THR A 76 2.06 -22.87 -6.89
C THR A 76 0.83 -22.30 -7.58
N THR A 77 0.47 -22.86 -8.74
CA THR A 77 -0.69 -22.40 -9.52
C THR A 77 -1.59 -23.56 -9.91
N GLU A 78 -2.85 -23.25 -10.20
CA GLU A 78 -3.80 -24.19 -10.76
C GLU A 78 -4.45 -23.59 -12.02
N PRO A 79 -4.34 -24.25 -13.19
CA PRO A 79 -3.46 -25.39 -13.49
C PRO A 79 -1.96 -25.02 -13.33
N PRO A 80 -1.05 -26.02 -13.31
CA PRO A 80 0.38 -25.74 -13.22
C PRO A 80 0.84 -24.86 -14.38
N SER A 81 1.28 -23.65 -14.05
CA SER A 81 1.78 -22.67 -15.00
C SER A 81 3.23 -23.00 -15.35
N ARG A 82 3.61 -22.72 -16.60
CA ARG A 82 5.00 -22.86 -17.04
C ARG A 82 5.86 -21.70 -16.55
N ASN A 83 5.26 -20.57 -16.22
CA ASN A 83 5.99 -19.39 -15.79
C ASN A 83 5.20 -18.52 -14.80
N VAL A 84 5.70 -18.48 -13.57
CA VAL A 84 5.20 -17.62 -12.49
C VAL A 84 6.17 -16.47 -12.15
N SER A 85 7.25 -16.29 -12.93
CA SER A 85 8.31 -15.33 -12.60
C SER A 85 7.80 -13.89 -12.51
N TRP A 86 6.74 -13.57 -13.27
CA TRP A 86 6.07 -12.27 -13.28
C TRP A 86 5.47 -11.87 -11.92
N LEU A 87 5.28 -12.81 -10.99
CA LEU A 87 4.88 -12.51 -9.61
C LEU A 87 6.03 -12.03 -8.73
N THR A 88 7.28 -12.29 -9.13
CA THR A 88 8.47 -12.12 -8.28
C THR A 88 9.57 -11.30 -8.93
N ASP A 89 9.40 -10.91 -10.19
CA ASP A 89 10.41 -10.15 -10.92
C ASP A 89 10.42 -8.66 -10.54
N GLN A 90 9.52 -8.22 -9.66
CA GLN A 90 9.39 -6.86 -9.17
C GLN A 90 9.03 -5.84 -10.26
N ASN A 91 8.55 -6.26 -11.43
CA ASN A 91 8.26 -5.36 -12.56
C ASN A 91 6.76 -5.09 -12.73
N ASP A 92 6.35 -3.87 -12.44
CA ASP A 92 4.95 -3.44 -12.60
C ASP A 92 4.46 -3.48 -14.07
N ASN A 93 5.36 -3.66 -15.05
CA ASN A 93 5.00 -3.77 -16.47
C ASN A 93 4.84 -5.21 -16.96
N THR A 94 5.15 -6.21 -16.14
CA THR A 94 4.92 -7.63 -16.47
C THR A 94 3.68 -8.11 -15.77
N CYS A 95 2.75 -8.65 -16.53
CA CYS A 95 1.49 -9.18 -16.03
C CYS A 95 1.28 -10.61 -16.52
N ASN A 96 0.44 -11.37 -15.79
CA ASN A 96 -0.04 -12.64 -16.29
C ASN A 96 -0.79 -12.47 -17.62
N THR A 97 -0.51 -13.36 -18.57
CA THR A 97 -1.26 -13.45 -19.83
C THR A 97 -1.94 -14.81 -20.01
N GLU A 98 -1.76 -15.74 -19.07
CA GLU A 98 -2.40 -17.06 -19.11
C GLU A 98 -3.88 -16.93 -18.73
N THR A 99 -4.76 -17.27 -19.67
CA THR A 99 -6.22 -17.14 -19.52
C THR A 99 -6.86 -18.31 -18.77
N ASP A 100 -6.13 -19.42 -18.63
CA ASP A 100 -6.56 -20.63 -17.94
C ASP A 100 -6.14 -20.67 -16.47
N LEU A 101 -5.31 -19.71 -16.03
CA LEU A 101 -4.89 -19.56 -14.63
C LEU A 101 -6.10 -19.29 -13.73
N LYS A 102 -6.38 -20.20 -12.79
CA LYS A 102 -7.52 -20.11 -11.86
C LYS A 102 -7.11 -19.63 -10.49
N SER A 103 -5.98 -20.13 -9.99
CA SER A 103 -5.52 -19.82 -8.63
C SER A 103 -4.00 -19.75 -8.55
N ILE A 104 -3.54 -18.96 -7.58
CA ILE A 104 -2.14 -18.83 -7.20
C ILE A 104 -2.10 -19.00 -5.68
N THR A 105 -1.31 -19.95 -5.21
CA THR A 105 -1.06 -20.13 -3.79
C THR A 105 0.35 -19.64 -3.47
N VAL A 106 0.43 -18.70 -2.53
CA VAL A 106 1.69 -18.13 -2.05
C VAL A 106 1.91 -18.60 -0.61
N THR A 107 3.03 -19.27 -0.35
CA THR A 107 3.36 -19.81 0.97
C THR A 107 4.71 -19.31 1.44
N TRP A 108 4.74 -18.57 2.55
CA TRP A 108 5.98 -18.08 3.18
C TRP A 108 6.46 -19.06 4.26
N ARG A 109 7.75 -19.39 4.25
CA ARG A 109 8.35 -20.29 5.25
C ARG A 109 8.62 -19.60 6.60
N ASP A 110 8.97 -18.32 6.54
CA ASP A 110 9.34 -17.55 7.73
C ASP A 110 8.23 -16.58 8.12
N LYS A 111 7.79 -16.65 9.37
CA LYS A 111 7.06 -15.55 10.01
C LYS A 111 8.09 -14.49 10.39
N ARG A 112 8.53 -13.69 9.41
CA ARG A 112 9.33 -12.51 9.77
C ARG A 112 8.38 -11.55 10.48
N ALA A 113 8.65 -11.27 11.75
CA ALA A 113 8.01 -10.15 12.42
C ALA A 113 8.34 -8.90 11.58
N ILE A 114 7.31 -8.27 11.03
CA ILE A 114 7.41 -6.95 10.44
C ILE A 114 7.85 -6.06 11.62
N PRO A 115 9.04 -5.45 11.60
CA PRO A 115 9.44 -4.49 12.62
C PRO A 115 8.46 -3.33 12.70
#